data_AF-A0A4Y2DZW5-F1
#
_entry.id   AF-A0A4Y2DZW5-F1
#
_cell.length_a   1.000
_cell.length_b   1.000
_cell.length_c   1.000
_cell.angle_alpha   90.00
_cell.angle_beta   90.00
_cell.angle_gamma   90.00
#
_symmetry.space_group_name_H-M   'P 1'
#
loop_
_entity.id
_entity.type
_entity.pdbx_description
1 polymer ?
#
loop_
_entity_poly.entity_id
_entity_poly.type
_entity_poly.pdbx_seq_one_letter_code
_entity_poly.pdbx_strand_id
1 'polypeptide(L)'
;METEFTAILTDGNKLVPAMQNEVLNIITFLKSIDWTEPWLIGLLIFHVLVMTVTVVTRHHGNFQGVLFFLLLLLVLFAKSLNELGASHWEYFSRQQYFDSHGMFISIVFSSPILLNCLIMVGHWLWLSGSMTIKIKQAQLKERLRAESRLRRQRREAEQRNEVEPVQQNVPEQSNANESNHDKKD
;
A
#
# COMPACT_ATOMS: atom_id res chain seq x y z
N MET A 1 44.81 -2.17 -2.71
CA MET A 1 43.83 -1.21 -2.15
C MET A 1 43.78 0.07 -2.98
N GLU A 2 44.89 0.71 -3.32
CA GLU A 2 44.91 1.91 -4.19
C GLU A 2 44.49 1.64 -5.65
N THR A 3 44.76 0.44 -6.17
CA THR A 3 44.39 0.02 -7.53
C THR A 3 42.88 -0.17 -7.73
N GLU A 4 42.13 -0.58 -6.72
CA GLU A 4 40.66 -0.70 -6.82
C GLU A 4 39.96 0.65 -6.64
N PHE A 5 40.46 1.52 -5.78
CA PHE A 5 39.90 2.86 -5.58
C PHE A 5 40.07 3.76 -6.82
N THR A 6 41.22 3.66 -7.50
CA THR A 6 41.47 4.36 -8.76
C THR A 6 40.62 3.83 -9.92
N ALA A 7 40.31 2.54 -9.94
CA ALA A 7 39.36 1.97 -10.89
C ALA A 7 37.93 2.51 -10.68
N ILE A 8 37.45 2.58 -9.43
CA ILE A 8 36.12 3.12 -9.08
C ILE A 8 36.00 4.61 -9.45
N LEU A 9 37.04 5.41 -9.19
CA LEU A 9 37.05 6.83 -9.57
C LEU A 9 37.10 7.02 -11.09
N THR A 10 37.80 6.15 -11.82
CA THR A 10 37.87 6.20 -13.29
C THR A 10 36.54 5.80 -13.91
N ASP A 11 35.87 4.77 -13.41
CA ASP A 11 34.53 4.39 -13.87
C ASP A 11 33.52 5.48 -13.55
N GLY A 12 33.50 6.01 -12.32
CA GLY A 12 32.61 7.12 -11.95
C GLY A 12 32.79 8.35 -12.85
N ASN A 13 34.03 8.71 -13.18
CA ASN A 13 34.33 9.85 -14.06
C ASN A 13 33.98 9.61 -15.54
N LYS A 14 33.80 8.34 -15.96
CA LYS A 14 33.26 7.98 -17.29
C LYS A 14 31.73 7.86 -17.30
N LEU A 15 31.13 7.45 -16.17
CA LEU A 15 29.69 7.21 -16.10
C LEU A 15 28.89 8.51 -16.10
N VAL A 16 29.38 9.55 -15.41
CA VAL A 16 28.73 10.88 -15.40
C VAL A 16 28.61 11.48 -16.81
N PRO A 17 29.69 11.60 -17.62
CA PRO A 17 29.58 12.11 -18.97
C PRO A 17 28.82 11.18 -19.91
N ALA A 18 28.92 9.85 -19.72
CA ALA A 18 28.12 8.90 -20.51
C ALA A 18 26.62 9.10 -20.28
N MET A 19 26.16 9.21 -19.02
CA MET A 19 24.76 9.49 -18.72
C MET A 19 24.31 10.87 -19.21
N GLN A 20 25.18 11.88 -19.13
CA GLN A 20 24.87 13.20 -19.67
C GLN A 20 24.65 13.16 -21.18
N ASN A 21 25.50 12.44 -21.93
CA ASN A 21 25.35 12.32 -23.38
C ASN A 21 24.03 11.65 -23.76
N GLU A 22 23.64 10.57 -23.08
CA GLU A 22 22.36 9.90 -23.34
C GLU A 22 21.15 10.80 -23.04
N VAL A 23 21.16 11.50 -21.89
CA VAL A 23 20.09 12.43 -21.52
C VAL A 23 20.00 13.58 -22.53
N LEU A 24 21.14 14.13 -22.96
CA LEU A 24 21.18 15.19 -23.96
C LEU A 24 20.68 14.71 -25.33
N ASN A 25 20.98 13.47 -25.73
CA ASN A 25 20.46 12.87 -26.96
C ASN A 25 18.93 12.77 -26.92
N ILE A 26 18.37 12.30 -25.80
CA ILE A 26 16.92 12.22 -25.59
C ILE A 26 16.27 13.61 -25.63
N ILE A 27 16.86 14.60 -24.94
CA ILE A 27 16.34 15.97 -24.93
C ILE A 27 16.42 16.59 -26.33
N THR A 28 17.50 16.34 -27.06
CA THR A 28 17.68 16.83 -28.43
C THR A 28 16.66 16.20 -29.36
N PHE A 29 16.41 14.90 -29.23
CA PHE A 29 15.34 14.19 -29.93
C PHE A 29 13.97 14.82 -29.61
N LEU A 30 13.62 15.00 -28.33
CA LEU A 30 12.35 15.63 -27.92
C LEU A 30 12.19 17.07 -28.43
N LYS A 31 13.28 17.84 -28.49
CA LYS A 31 13.28 19.21 -29.00
C LYS A 31 13.11 19.25 -30.53
N SER A 32 13.56 18.23 -31.24
CA SER A 32 13.38 18.12 -32.69
C SER A 32 11.96 17.80 -33.13
N ILE A 33 11.07 17.46 -32.19
CA ILE A 33 9.66 17.14 -32.44
C ILE A 33 8.85 18.41 -32.65
N ASP A 34 8.02 18.45 -33.69
CA ASP A 34 7.10 19.56 -33.92
C ASP A 34 5.87 19.46 -33.00
N TRP A 35 5.94 20.11 -31.83
CA TRP A 35 4.86 20.14 -30.83
C TRP A 35 3.58 20.87 -31.27
N THR A 36 3.60 21.53 -32.44
CA THR A 36 2.48 22.26 -33.02
C THR A 36 1.46 21.34 -33.70
N GLU A 37 1.79 20.06 -33.86
CA GLU A 37 0.90 19.06 -34.47
C GLU A 37 -0.37 18.87 -33.61
N PRO A 38 -1.59 18.95 -34.19
CA PRO A 38 -2.84 18.93 -33.44
C PRO A 38 -3.01 17.70 -32.53
N TRP A 39 -2.49 16.54 -32.95
CA TRP A 39 -2.58 15.31 -32.17
C TRP A 39 -1.65 15.29 -30.96
N LEU A 40 -0.44 15.88 -31.06
CA LEU A 40 0.47 16.06 -29.93
C LEU A 40 -0.13 17.01 -28.90
N ILE A 41 -0.80 18.06 -29.34
CA ILE A 41 -1.53 18.98 -28.46
C ILE A 41 -2.67 18.22 -27.75
N GLY A 42 -3.42 17.38 -28.48
CA GLY A 42 -4.42 16.49 -27.90
C GLY A 42 -3.84 15.57 -26.82
N LEU A 43 -2.66 14.99 -27.08
CA LEU A 43 -1.92 14.16 -26.12
C LEU A 43 -1.52 14.94 -24.86
N LEU A 44 -1.06 16.18 -25.03
CA LEU A 44 -0.67 17.04 -23.91
C LEU A 44 -1.89 17.42 -23.06
N ILE A 45 -3.02 17.76 -23.69
CA ILE A 45 -4.29 18.03 -22.99
C ILE A 45 -4.74 16.77 -22.25
N PHE A 46 -4.65 15.60 -22.88
CA PHE A 46 -4.95 14.33 -22.25
C PHE A 46 -4.12 14.12 -20.96
N HIS A 47 -2.82 14.42 -20.99
CA HIS A 47 -1.96 14.35 -19.80
C HIS A 47 -2.38 15.33 -18.70
N VAL A 48 -2.72 16.57 -19.06
CA VAL A 48 -3.22 17.57 -18.11
C VAL A 48 -4.54 17.11 -17.48
N LEU A 49 -5.44 16.52 -18.27
CA LEU A 49 -6.69 15.94 -17.78
C LEU A 49 -6.42 14.79 -16.82
N VAL A 50 -5.56 13.83 -17.19
CA VAL A 50 -5.18 12.71 -16.31
C VAL A 50 -4.59 13.20 -15.00
N MET A 51 -3.67 14.16 -15.03
CA MET A 51 -3.10 14.75 -13.83
C MET A 51 -4.18 15.46 -13.00
N THR A 52 -5.07 16.22 -13.64
CA THR A 52 -6.17 16.90 -12.96
C THR A 52 -7.10 15.91 -12.28
N VAL A 53 -7.52 14.86 -12.98
CA VAL A 53 -8.37 13.81 -12.41
C VAL A 53 -7.64 13.11 -11.26
N THR A 54 -6.33 12.84 -11.39
CA THR A 54 -5.52 12.27 -10.30
C THR A 54 -5.52 13.15 -9.05
N VAL A 55 -5.34 14.47 -9.21
CA VAL A 55 -5.33 15.44 -8.10
C VAL A 55 -6.72 15.57 -7.46
N VAL A 56 -7.79 15.66 -8.26
CA VAL A 56 -9.17 15.77 -7.76
C VAL A 56 -9.60 14.48 -7.04
N THR A 57 -9.15 13.33 -7.55
CA THR A 57 -9.47 11.99 -7.02
C THR A 57 -8.85 11.70 -5.66
N ARG A 58 -7.87 12.48 -5.20
CA ARG A 58 -7.12 12.24 -3.95
C ARG A 58 -7.98 12.04 -2.70
N HIS A 59 -9.24 12.50 -2.71
CA HIS A 59 -10.17 12.37 -1.60
C HIS A 59 -10.90 11.00 -1.57
N HIS A 60 -10.97 10.28 -2.69
CA HIS A 60 -11.72 9.04 -2.82
C HIS A 60 -10.80 7.87 -3.21
N GLY A 61 -10.28 7.14 -2.22
CA GLY A 61 -9.31 6.05 -2.44
C GLY A 61 -9.78 4.92 -3.37
N ASN A 62 -11.09 4.65 -3.44
CA ASN A 62 -11.64 3.66 -4.37
C ASN A 62 -11.55 4.11 -5.84
N PHE A 63 -11.81 5.40 -6.10
CA PHE A 63 -11.71 5.96 -7.44
C PHE A 63 -10.24 6.05 -7.89
N GLN A 64 -9.32 6.29 -6.95
CA GLN A 64 -7.89 6.22 -7.19
C GLN A 64 -7.45 4.83 -7.68
N GLY A 65 -8.04 3.76 -7.14
CA GLY A 65 -7.79 2.40 -7.61
C GLY A 65 -8.23 2.19 -9.07
N VAL A 66 -9.44 2.61 -9.43
CA VAL A 66 -9.94 2.52 -10.82
C VAL A 66 -9.05 3.32 -11.78
N LEU A 67 -8.68 4.54 -11.38
CA LEU A 67 -7.80 5.40 -12.15
C LEU A 67 -6.41 4.79 -12.37
N PHE A 68 -5.86 4.11 -11.36
CA PHE A 68 -4.61 3.36 -11.49
C PHE A 68 -4.70 2.25 -12.54
N PHE A 69 -5.76 1.43 -12.51
CA PHE A 69 -5.95 0.39 -13.53
C PHE A 69 -6.12 0.99 -14.93
N LEU A 70 -6.85 2.10 -15.06
CA LEU A 70 -7.01 2.81 -16.32
C LEU A 70 -5.66 3.32 -16.85
N LEU A 71 -4.82 3.87 -15.99
CA LEU A 71 -3.48 4.35 -16.35
C LEU A 71 -2.54 3.22 -16.77
N LEU A 72 -2.55 2.10 -16.04
CA LEU A 72 -1.82 0.90 -16.44
C LEU A 72 -2.28 0.38 -17.80
N LEU A 73 -3.60 0.33 -18.01
CA LEU A 73 -4.17 -0.07 -19.27
C LEU A 73 -3.65 0.83 -20.39
N LEU A 74 -3.69 2.15 -20.21
CA LEU A 74 -3.15 3.10 -21.18
C LEU A 74 -1.69 2.85 -21.50
N VAL A 75 -0.84 2.64 -20.50
CA VAL A 75 0.60 2.32 -20.72
C VAL A 75 0.76 1.03 -21.52
N LEU A 76 -0.07 0.01 -21.29
CA LEU A 76 -0.04 -1.21 -22.10
C LEU A 76 -0.50 -0.96 -23.54
N PHE A 77 -1.51 -0.11 -23.72
CA PHE A 77 -1.98 0.33 -25.04
C PHE A 77 -0.99 1.25 -25.75
N ALA A 78 -0.01 1.84 -25.07
CA ALA A 78 1.00 2.70 -25.68
C ALA A 78 1.72 2.00 -26.85
N LYS A 79 2.00 0.71 -26.72
CA LYS A 79 2.60 -0.09 -27.80
C LYS A 79 1.67 -0.19 -29.01
N SER A 80 0.40 -0.51 -28.78
CA SER A 80 -0.60 -0.58 -29.84
C SER A 80 -0.85 0.77 -30.51
N LEU A 81 -0.84 1.87 -29.75
CA LEU A 81 -0.92 3.23 -30.27
C LEU A 81 0.30 3.58 -31.13
N ASN A 82 1.49 3.13 -30.73
CA ASN A 82 2.70 3.33 -31.50
C ASN A 82 2.70 2.53 -32.81
N GLU A 83 2.25 1.28 -32.80
CA GLU A 83 2.09 0.49 -34.04
C GLU A 83 1.01 1.07 -34.97
N LEU A 84 -0.09 1.58 -34.40
CA LEU A 84 -1.15 2.25 -35.16
C LEU A 84 -0.63 3.57 -35.78
N GLY A 85 0.12 4.35 -35.00
CA GLY A 85 0.78 5.57 -35.46
C GLY A 85 1.84 5.29 -36.53
N ALA A 86 2.60 4.19 -36.40
CA ALA A 86 3.59 3.78 -37.39
C ALA A 86 2.98 3.20 -38.68
N SER A 87 1.72 2.73 -38.64
CA SER A 87 1.01 2.27 -39.84
C SER A 87 0.23 3.38 -40.55
N HIS A 88 -0.22 4.41 -39.82
CA HIS A 88 -1.03 5.51 -40.34
C HIS A 88 -0.35 6.88 -40.24
N TRP A 89 0.98 6.92 -40.14
CA TRP A 89 1.75 8.16 -39.94
C TRP A 89 1.42 9.20 -41.02
N GLU A 90 1.23 8.80 -42.28
CA GLU A 90 0.96 9.70 -43.41
C GLU A 90 -0.35 10.49 -43.28
N TYR A 91 -1.34 9.97 -42.54
CA TYR A 91 -2.61 10.64 -42.29
C TYR A 91 -2.58 11.55 -41.06
N PHE A 92 -1.62 11.33 -40.15
CA PHE A 92 -1.68 11.85 -38.79
C PHE A 92 -0.54 12.82 -38.47
N SER A 93 0.60 12.68 -39.13
CA SER A 93 1.79 13.48 -38.87
C SER A 93 2.63 13.71 -40.13
N ARG A 94 3.16 14.92 -40.28
CA ARG A 94 4.09 15.24 -41.40
C ARG A 94 5.43 14.50 -41.29
N GLN A 95 5.75 13.94 -40.12
CA GLN A 95 6.96 13.17 -39.84
C GLN A 95 6.63 11.86 -39.12
N GLN A 96 7.44 10.82 -39.31
CA GLN A 96 7.27 9.53 -38.65
C GLN A 96 7.85 9.57 -37.24
N TYR A 97 7.03 9.94 -36.25
CA TYR A 97 7.41 9.97 -34.82
C TYR A 97 7.37 8.58 -34.15
N PHE A 98 6.66 7.64 -34.77
CA PHE A 98 6.45 6.30 -34.26
C PHE A 98 7.47 5.33 -34.86
N ASP A 99 8.32 4.80 -33.99
CA ASP A 99 9.36 3.84 -34.34
C ASP A 99 9.09 2.48 -33.68
N SER A 100 9.64 1.40 -34.23
CA SER A 100 9.47 0.02 -33.76
C SER A 100 9.88 -0.16 -32.30
N HIS A 101 10.84 0.65 -31.83
CA HIS A 101 11.30 0.67 -30.45
C HIS A 101 10.35 1.43 -29.50
N GLY A 102 9.42 2.24 -30.01
CA GLY A 102 8.45 2.97 -29.20
C GLY A 102 9.10 3.99 -28.25
N MET A 103 10.28 4.50 -28.58
CA MET A 103 11.02 5.44 -27.71
C MET A 103 10.22 6.72 -27.45
N PHE A 104 9.63 7.31 -28.50
CA PHE A 104 8.79 8.50 -28.38
C PHE A 104 7.58 8.26 -27.46
N ILE A 105 6.78 7.23 -27.74
CA ILE A 105 5.57 6.95 -26.95
C ILE A 105 5.95 6.61 -25.50
N SER A 106 7.05 5.89 -25.28
CA SER A 106 7.46 5.50 -23.94
C SER A 106 7.89 6.72 -23.11
N ILE A 107 8.62 7.66 -23.72
CA ILE A 107 9.11 8.85 -23.01
C ILE A 107 8.00 9.88 -22.84
N VAL A 108 7.25 10.20 -23.89
CA VAL A 108 6.27 11.29 -23.87
C VAL A 108 4.95 10.84 -23.25
N PHE A 109 4.52 9.61 -23.50
CA PHE A 109 3.25 9.09 -23.00
C PHE A 109 3.43 8.27 -21.71
N SER A 110 4.33 7.28 -21.70
CA SER A 110 4.45 6.39 -20.54
C SER A 110 5.16 7.03 -19.35
N SER A 111 6.19 7.87 -19.53
CA SER A 111 6.93 8.49 -18.42
C SER A 111 6.05 9.28 -17.42
N PRO A 112 5.22 10.27 -17.84
CA PRO A 112 4.38 11.01 -16.91
C PRO A 112 3.31 10.12 -16.27
N ILE A 113 2.76 9.15 -17.01
CA ILE A 113 1.76 8.20 -16.48
C ILE A 113 2.40 7.28 -15.43
N LEU A 114 3.58 6.73 -15.71
CA LEU A 114 4.31 5.85 -14.79
C LEU A 114 4.72 6.59 -13.52
N LEU A 115 5.14 7.86 -13.62
CA LEU A 115 5.44 8.67 -12.45
C LEU A 115 4.20 8.84 -11.57
N ASN A 116 3.04 9.15 -12.17
CA ASN A 116 1.77 9.22 -11.45
C ASN A 116 1.41 7.87 -10.80
N CYS A 117 1.59 6.76 -11.52
CA CYS A 117 1.40 5.41 -10.98
C CYS A 117 2.30 5.14 -9.78
N LEU A 118 3.59 5.49 -9.85
CA LEU A 118 4.54 5.28 -8.76
C LEU A 118 4.15 6.06 -7.50
N ILE A 119 3.74 7.32 -7.65
CA ILE A 119 3.27 8.15 -6.53
C ILE A 119 2.02 7.53 -5.90
N MET A 120 1.06 7.08 -6.71
CA MET A 120 -0.16 6.42 -6.21
C MET A 120 0.15 5.13 -5.46
N VAL A 121 1.03 4.28 -6.00
CA VAL A 121 1.47 3.04 -5.34
C VAL A 121 2.16 3.37 -4.02
N GLY A 122 3.03 4.39 -3.98
CA GLY A 122 3.69 4.83 -2.75
C GLY A 122 2.68 5.25 -1.68
N HIS A 123 1.69 6.07 -2.03
CA HIS A 123 0.62 6.47 -1.12
C HIS A 123 -0.20 5.26 -0.63
N TRP A 124 -0.50 4.32 -1.52
CA TRP A 124 -1.28 3.12 -1.18
C TRP A 124 -0.52 2.17 -0.27
N LEU A 125 0.79 2.00 -0.49
CA LEU A 125 1.67 1.23 0.39
C LEU A 125 1.73 1.83 1.79
N TRP A 126 1.81 3.16 1.89
CA TRP A 126 1.76 3.86 3.18
C TRP A 126 0.41 3.67 3.87
N LEU A 127 -0.68 3.83 3.13
CA LEU A 127 -2.04 3.64 3.66
C LEU A 127 -2.26 2.19 4.11
N SER A 128 -1.90 1.20 3.29
CA SER A 128 -2.03 -0.24 3.58
C SER A 128 -1.19 -0.65 4.80
N GLY A 129 0.05 -0.15 4.88
CA GLY A 129 0.90 -0.33 6.06
C GLY A 129 0.24 0.24 7.33
N SER A 130 -0.30 1.46 7.23
CA SER A 130 -0.98 2.11 8.36
C SER A 130 -2.25 1.36 8.81
N MET A 131 -3.04 0.82 7.87
CA MET A 131 -4.25 0.05 8.20
C MET A 131 -3.89 -1.27 8.89
N THR A 132 -2.87 -1.96 8.42
CA THR A 132 -2.37 -3.20 9.05
C THR A 132 -1.85 -2.94 10.46
N ILE A 133 -1.12 -1.83 10.66
CA ILE A 133 -0.63 -1.43 11.98
C ILE A 133 -1.80 -1.08 12.91
N LYS A 134 -2.80 -0.33 12.44
CA LYS A 134 -4.00 0.02 13.22
C LYS A 134 -4.81 -1.22 13.61
N ILE A 135 -4.97 -2.20 12.72
CA ILE A 135 -5.63 -3.47 13.02
C ILE A 135 -4.85 -4.24 14.09
N LYS A 136 -3.52 -4.34 13.95
CA LYS A 136 -2.68 -4.99 14.96
C LYS A 136 -2.73 -4.29 16.32
N GLN A 137 -2.74 -2.95 16.33
CA GLN A 137 -2.92 -2.17 17.56
C GLN A 137 -4.29 -2.39 18.19
N ALA A 138 -5.36 -2.43 17.38
CA ALA A 138 -6.72 -2.71 17.86
C ALA A 138 -6.84 -4.12 18.44
N GLN A 139 -6.30 -5.12 17.74
CA GLN A 139 -6.24 -6.52 18.21
C GLN A 139 -5.44 -6.66 19.51
N LEU A 140 -4.30 -5.97 19.62
CA LEU A 140 -3.51 -5.98 20.85
C LEU A 140 -4.27 -5.35 22.03
N LYS A 141 -4.94 -4.21 21.79
CA LYS A 141 -5.76 -3.53 22.79
C LYS A 141 -6.93 -4.41 23.26
N GLU A 142 -7.53 -5.18 22.36
CA GLU A 142 -8.60 -6.13 22.71
C GLU A 142 -8.07 -7.31 23.52
N ARG A 143 -6.93 -7.89 23.13
CA ARG A 143 -6.27 -8.97 23.90
C ARG A 143 -5.94 -8.56 25.34
N LEU A 144 -5.37 -7.36 25.52
CA LEU A 144 -5.06 -6.82 26.86
C LEU A 144 -6.33 -6.63 27.70
N ARG A 145 -7.42 -6.16 27.09
CA ARG A 145 -8.72 -6.02 27.78
C ARG A 145 -9.30 -7.37 28.18
N ALA A 146 -9.25 -8.37 27.30
CA ALA A 146 -9.70 -9.72 27.61
C ALA A 146 -8.91 -10.34 28.77
N GLU A 147 -7.57 -10.19 28.75
CA GLU A 147 -6.71 -10.70 29.82
C GLU A 147 -6.97 -10.01 31.17
N SER A 148 -7.18 -8.68 31.17
CA SER A 148 -7.53 -7.94 32.39
C SER A 148 -8.87 -8.38 33.00
N ARG A 149 -9.86 -8.70 32.16
CA ARG A 149 -11.17 -9.22 32.60
C ARG A 149 -11.03 -10.61 33.22
N LEU A 150 -10.28 -11.50 32.57
CA LEU A 150 -9.97 -12.84 33.10
C LEU A 150 -9.23 -12.77 34.43
N ARG A 151 -8.21 -11.92 34.56
CA ARG A 151 -7.47 -11.72 35.83
C ARG A 151 -8.37 -11.21 36.95
N ARG A 152 -9.31 -10.31 36.64
CA ARG A 152 -10.26 -9.78 37.64
C ARG A 152 -11.24 -10.86 38.10
N GLN A 153 -11.84 -11.61 37.18
CA GLN A 153 -12.73 -12.73 37.51
C GLN A 153 -12.01 -13.79 38.34
N ARG A 154 -10.74 -14.10 38.02
CA ARG A 154 -9.94 -15.03 38.80
C ARG A 154 -9.72 -14.56 40.23
N ARG A 155 -9.39 -13.28 40.45
CA ARG A 155 -9.26 -12.73 41.81
C ARG A 155 -10.57 -12.74 42.58
N GLU A 156 -11.67 -12.42 41.92
CA GLU A 156 -13.01 -12.45 42.53
C GLU A 156 -13.41 -13.90 42.89
N ALA A 157 -13.04 -14.90 42.09
CA ALA A 157 -13.25 -16.31 42.40
C ALA A 157 -12.33 -16.82 43.53
N GLU A 158 -11.07 -16.41 43.54
CA GLU A 158 -10.11 -16.73 44.62
C GLU A 158 -10.59 -16.14 45.96
N GLN A 159 -11.03 -14.88 45.99
CA GLN A 159 -11.62 -14.26 47.18
C GLN A 159 -12.93 -14.92 47.61
N ARG A 160 -13.80 -15.34 46.68
CA ARG A 160 -15.03 -16.06 47.01
C ARG A 160 -14.73 -17.41 47.67
N ASN A 161 -13.76 -18.15 47.14
CA ASN A 161 -13.36 -19.46 47.67
C ASN A 161 -12.60 -19.36 49.01
N GLU A 162 -11.94 -18.23 49.30
CA GLU A 162 -11.24 -18.00 50.58
C GLU A 162 -12.20 -17.58 51.71
N VAL A 163 -13.37 -17.01 51.37
CA VAL A 163 -14.39 -16.53 52.34
C VAL A 163 -15.43 -17.59 52.69
N GLU A 164 -15.51 -18.70 51.96
CA GLU A 164 -16.38 -19.84 52.30
C GLU A 164 -15.59 -20.81 53.18
N PRO A 165 -15.63 -20.71 54.53
CA PRO A 165 -14.92 -21.66 55.38
C PRO A 165 -15.54 -23.03 55.17
N VAL A 166 -14.67 -24.04 55.14
CA VAL A 166 -15.01 -25.46 55.26
C VAL A 166 -15.88 -25.66 56.50
N GLN A 167 -17.19 -25.54 56.35
CA GLN A 167 -18.17 -25.78 57.40
C GLN A 167 -19.24 -26.70 56.84
N GLN A 168 -18.85 -27.91 56.45
CA GLN A 168 -19.78 -29.02 56.60
C GLN A 168 -19.03 -30.34 56.73
N ASN A 169 -19.44 -31.07 57.78
CA ASN A 169 -19.25 -32.49 58.07
C ASN A 169 -18.45 -32.78 59.35
N VAL A 170 -19.00 -32.36 60.49
CA VAL A 170 -18.78 -33.04 61.78
C VAL A 170 -20.09 -33.79 62.09
N PRO A 171 -20.10 -35.14 62.21
CA PRO A 171 -21.28 -35.86 62.64
C PRO A 171 -21.50 -35.64 64.14
N GLU A 172 -22.60 -34.98 64.50
CA GLU A 172 -23.02 -34.77 65.87
C GLU A 172 -23.51 -36.10 66.47
N GLN A 173 -22.66 -36.76 67.26
CA GLN A 173 -23.07 -37.87 68.11
C GLN A 173 -23.87 -37.33 69.31
N SER A 174 -25.20 -37.32 69.19
CA SER A 174 -26.10 -37.12 70.32
C SER A 174 -26.20 -38.41 71.14
N ASN A 175 -25.31 -38.55 72.13
CA ASN A 175 -25.51 -39.43 73.27
C ASN A 175 -26.17 -38.63 74.40
N ALA A 176 -27.43 -38.95 74.70
CA ALA A 176 -28.09 -38.56 75.95
C ALA A 176 -28.99 -39.70 76.40
N ASN A 177 -28.35 -40.66 77.06
CA ASN A 177 -28.98 -41.58 77.99
C ASN A 177 -29.16 -40.81 79.32
N GLU A 178 -30.38 -40.57 79.78
CA GLU A 178 -30.79 -40.83 81.18
C GLU A 178 -32.21 -40.35 81.50
N SER A 179 -32.98 -41.32 81.99
CA SER A 179 -33.69 -41.24 83.27
C SER A 179 -35.01 -40.46 83.37
N ASN A 180 -36.03 -41.27 83.64
CA ASN A 180 -37.00 -41.13 84.72
C ASN A 180 -38.45 -40.70 84.39
N HIS A 181 -39.31 -41.70 84.58
CA HIS A 181 -40.35 -41.71 85.62
C HIS A 181 -41.78 -41.26 85.24
N ASP A 182 -42.68 -42.22 85.44
CA ASP A 182 -44.00 -42.11 86.06
C ASP A 182 -45.23 -41.78 85.19
N LYS A 183 -46.23 -42.67 85.33
CA LYS A 183 -47.70 -42.48 85.31
C LYS A 183 -48.33 -41.71 84.12
N LYS A 184 -49.47 -42.10 83.56
CA LYS A 184 -50.65 -42.78 84.10
C LYS A 184 -51.63 -42.99 82.93
N ASP A 185 -52.53 -43.94 83.15
CA ASP A 185 -53.84 -44.15 82.50
C ASP A 185 -53.86 -44.81 81.11
#